data_AF-A0A8D9A1T6-F1
#
_entry.id   AF-A0A8D9A1T6-F1
#
_cell.length_a   1.000
_cell.length_b   1.000
_cell.length_c   1.000
_cell.angle_alpha   90.00
_cell.angle_beta   90.00
_cell.angle_gamma   90.00
#
_symmetry.space_group_name_H-M   'P 1'
#
loop_
_entity.id
_entity.type
_entity.pdbx_description
1 polymer ?
#
loop_
_entity_poly.entity_id
_entity_poly.type
_entity_poly.pdbx_seq_one_letter_code
_entity_poly.pdbx_strand_id
1 'polypeptide(L)'
;MSVELNHSNTSFLDDILECIENEDAQRVYPLLEHLPDINAVHPELGIGVIHAAAAIPCTRFTRDLFRNLIKWNVDVNSTTGEGYSPLDIAVSNDRLQTTKFLIKHGAQPTDRTLDLAQEFNNPSCEKLIKTALASLAEGYDTDILVNELKKLGLNPGPITKTTKPLYLRYRERHKLKAGSILTNINKNHKSYSPELELLLSKHGTPDLASILLKYDSLEDQLTLHFQSKHHLPAPKTCFTYLLLNSQVTQGLPKRQHVMDPCALFRTFLDAVFYVGKGTNARPYAHLHEAKVCLEKNLRPKNEKTRKILSLWNDNCGVICLSAFRNVSSEEALGRESAMISALRLDNLTNEIAGASTTRGGLKWGEKQRAQLGSSLLFRALRIHLSEGERPLLHTDV
;
A
#
# COMPACT_ATOMS: atom_id res chain seq x y z
N MET A 1 -33.98 3.96 -6.21
CA MET A 1 -33.69 4.37 -7.60
C MET A 1 -32.37 5.12 -7.58
N SER A 2 -31.27 4.38 -7.70
CA SER A 2 -29.89 4.90 -7.83
C SER A 2 -28.93 3.70 -7.77
N VAL A 3 -28.91 2.92 -8.86
CA VAL A 3 -27.90 1.89 -9.15
C VAL A 3 -27.44 2.15 -10.58
N GLU A 4 -26.69 3.23 -10.80
CA GLU A 4 -26.07 3.56 -12.10
C GLU A 4 -24.77 4.34 -11.87
N LEU A 5 -23.80 3.77 -11.16
CA LEU A 5 -22.45 4.34 -11.07
C LEU A 5 -21.43 3.19 -10.93
N ASN A 6 -20.96 2.68 -12.08
CA ASN A 6 -19.64 2.07 -12.34
C ASN A 6 -19.63 1.04 -13.50
N HIS A 7 -20.77 0.58 -14.02
CA HIS A 7 -20.79 -0.36 -15.17
C HIS A 7 -20.35 0.30 -16.49
N SER A 8 -20.38 1.63 -16.59
CA SER A 8 -20.04 2.34 -17.84
C SER A 8 -18.55 2.31 -18.16
N ASN A 9 -17.65 2.40 -17.16
CA ASN A 9 -16.21 2.49 -17.42
C ASN A 9 -15.56 1.12 -17.69
N THR A 10 -16.04 0.05 -17.05
CA THR A 10 -15.57 -1.31 -17.31
C THR A 10 -15.96 -1.75 -18.71
N SER A 11 -17.25 -1.61 -19.06
CA SER A 11 -17.78 -1.90 -20.41
C SER A 11 -17.08 -1.07 -21.50
N PHE A 12 -16.69 0.17 -21.19
CA PHE A 12 -16.01 1.04 -22.15
C PHE A 12 -14.57 0.60 -22.46
N LEU A 13 -13.83 0.13 -21.46
CA LEU A 13 -12.50 -0.44 -21.69
C LEU A 13 -12.58 -1.81 -22.35
N ASP A 14 -13.55 -2.66 -21.99
CA ASP A 14 -13.82 -3.92 -22.69
C ASP A 14 -13.99 -3.70 -24.18
N ASP A 15 -14.84 -2.74 -24.57
CA ASP A 15 -15.08 -2.38 -25.97
C ASP A 15 -13.79 -1.94 -26.68
N ILE A 16 -12.94 -1.15 -26.02
CA ILE A 16 -11.67 -0.68 -26.58
C ILE A 16 -10.70 -1.85 -26.79
N LEU A 17 -10.55 -2.72 -25.78
CA LEU A 17 -9.62 -3.85 -25.84
C LEU A 17 -10.07 -4.85 -26.92
N GLU A 18 -11.36 -5.15 -27.00
CA GLU A 18 -11.94 -5.98 -28.07
C GLU A 18 -11.68 -5.38 -29.46
N CYS A 19 -11.84 -4.06 -29.63
CA CYS A 19 -11.55 -3.41 -30.92
C CYS A 19 -10.07 -3.52 -31.31
N ILE A 20 -9.16 -3.46 -30.33
CA ILE A 20 -7.71 -3.58 -30.57
C ILE A 20 -7.37 -5.02 -30.98
N GLU A 21 -7.90 -6.01 -30.27
CA GLU A 21 -7.70 -7.43 -30.59
C GLU A 21 -8.21 -7.78 -31.99
N ASN A 22 -9.33 -7.20 -32.40
CA ASN A 22 -9.94 -7.40 -33.71
C ASN A 22 -9.41 -6.46 -34.82
N GLU A 23 -8.46 -5.58 -34.51
CA GLU A 23 -7.95 -4.53 -35.41
C GLU A 23 -9.03 -3.62 -36.03
N ASP A 24 -10.14 -3.38 -35.30
CA ASP A 24 -11.25 -2.52 -35.74
C ASP A 24 -10.88 -1.03 -35.57
N ALA A 25 -10.14 -0.53 -36.55
CA ALA A 25 -9.73 0.87 -36.63
C ALA A 25 -10.92 1.86 -36.61
N GLN A 26 -12.05 1.49 -37.21
CA GLN A 26 -13.18 2.42 -37.35
C GLN A 26 -13.86 2.66 -36.00
N ARG A 27 -13.96 1.61 -35.18
CA ARG A 27 -14.56 1.69 -33.86
C ARG A 27 -13.57 2.15 -32.79
N VAL A 28 -12.31 1.74 -32.85
CA VAL A 28 -11.35 2.01 -31.76
C VAL A 28 -10.98 3.49 -31.63
N TYR A 29 -10.76 4.22 -32.74
CA TYR A 29 -10.25 5.60 -32.66
C TYR A 29 -11.25 6.57 -32.01
N PRO A 30 -12.55 6.55 -32.37
CA PRO A 30 -13.55 7.35 -31.66
C PRO A 30 -13.62 7.01 -30.16
N LEU A 31 -13.51 5.74 -29.78
CA LEU A 31 -13.52 5.33 -28.37
C LEU A 31 -12.29 5.86 -27.63
N LEU A 32 -11.10 5.79 -28.23
CA LEU A 32 -9.87 6.30 -27.64
C LEU A 32 -9.86 7.84 -27.52
N GLU A 33 -10.47 8.57 -28.44
CA GLU A 33 -10.60 10.04 -28.34
C GLU A 33 -11.48 10.49 -27.16
N HIS A 34 -12.46 9.65 -26.77
CA HIS A 34 -13.35 9.91 -25.63
C HIS A 34 -12.85 9.28 -24.33
N LEU A 35 -11.73 8.55 -24.36
CA LEU A 35 -11.17 7.92 -23.17
C LEU A 35 -10.58 8.98 -22.23
N PRO A 36 -11.07 9.12 -20.99
CA PRO A 36 -10.62 10.17 -20.07
C PRO A 36 -9.14 10.09 -19.68
N ASP A 37 -8.58 8.88 -19.67
CA ASP A 37 -7.17 8.62 -19.38
C ASP A 37 -6.66 7.47 -20.27
N ILE A 38 -5.70 7.77 -21.15
CA ILE A 38 -5.08 6.80 -22.06
C ILE A 38 -4.27 5.72 -21.32
N ASN A 39 -3.89 6.00 -20.08
CA ASN A 39 -3.14 5.09 -19.20
C ASN A 39 -4.05 4.28 -18.28
N ALA A 40 -5.38 4.43 -18.38
CA ALA A 40 -6.31 3.62 -17.64
C ALA A 40 -6.10 2.13 -17.93
N VAL A 41 -6.14 1.32 -16.89
CA VAL A 41 -6.08 -0.14 -16.97
C VAL A 41 -7.46 -0.71 -16.69
N HIS A 42 -7.80 -1.78 -17.40
CA HIS A 42 -9.02 -2.52 -17.16
C HIS A 42 -9.07 -3.00 -15.70
N PRO A 43 -10.14 -2.70 -14.93
CA PRO A 43 -10.19 -2.99 -13.50
C PRO A 43 -9.97 -4.47 -13.13
N GLU A 44 -10.47 -5.39 -13.95
CA GLU A 44 -10.38 -6.84 -13.69
C GLU A 44 -9.11 -7.46 -14.28
N LEU A 45 -8.84 -7.24 -15.57
CA LEU A 45 -7.66 -7.77 -16.27
C LEU A 45 -6.34 -7.09 -15.88
N GLY A 46 -6.40 -5.83 -15.40
CA GLY A 46 -5.22 -5.01 -15.17
C GLY A 46 -4.45 -4.68 -16.46
N ILE A 47 -5.12 -4.69 -17.62
CA ILE A 47 -4.52 -4.47 -18.94
C ILE A 47 -4.96 -3.10 -19.47
N GLY A 48 -4.00 -2.31 -19.95
CA GLY A 48 -4.25 -1.02 -20.59
C GLY A 48 -4.13 -1.09 -22.13
N VAL A 49 -4.53 -0.01 -22.80
CA VAL A 49 -4.53 0.10 -24.28
C VAL A 49 -3.17 -0.26 -24.90
N ILE A 50 -2.08 0.23 -24.32
CA ILE A 50 -0.72 -0.04 -24.80
C ILE A 50 -0.29 -1.50 -24.63
N HIS A 51 -0.79 -2.18 -23.60
CA HIS A 51 -0.49 -3.58 -23.34
C HIS A 51 -1.18 -4.48 -24.38
N ALA A 52 -2.45 -4.22 -24.68
CA ALA A 52 -3.18 -4.93 -25.74
C ALA A 52 -2.56 -4.67 -27.13
N ALA A 53 -2.21 -3.42 -27.43
CA ALA A 53 -1.51 -3.07 -28.67
C ALA A 53 -0.15 -3.79 -28.81
N ALA A 54 0.52 -4.09 -27.70
CA ALA A 54 1.79 -4.82 -27.70
C ALA A 54 1.65 -6.34 -27.92
N ALA A 55 0.47 -6.91 -27.64
CA ALA A 55 0.21 -8.35 -27.79
C ALA A 55 -0.08 -8.76 -29.24
N ILE A 56 -0.73 -7.89 -30.01
CA ILE A 56 -1.13 -8.18 -31.38
C ILE A 56 0.04 -8.11 -32.39
N PRO A 57 -0.07 -8.77 -33.57
CA PRO A 57 0.94 -8.67 -34.62
C PRO A 57 1.17 -7.22 -35.06
N CYS A 58 2.39 -6.92 -35.54
CA CYS A 58 2.69 -5.60 -36.09
C CYS A 58 2.08 -5.43 -37.48
N THR A 59 0.81 -5.05 -37.55
CA THR A 59 0.10 -4.71 -38.78
C THR A 59 0.17 -3.21 -39.07
N ARG A 60 -0.47 -2.77 -40.17
CA ARG A 60 -0.63 -1.32 -40.44
C ARG A 60 -1.43 -0.64 -39.32
N PHE A 61 -2.48 -1.30 -38.85
CA PHE A 61 -3.31 -0.82 -37.75
C PHE A 61 -2.47 -0.59 -36.50
N THR A 62 -1.74 -1.59 -36.03
CA THR A 62 -0.93 -1.53 -34.81
C THR A 62 0.11 -0.38 -34.88
N ARG A 63 0.73 -0.17 -36.04
CA ARG A 63 1.69 0.93 -36.25
C ARG A 63 1.05 2.31 -36.14
N ASP A 64 -0.14 2.48 -36.71
CA ASP A 64 -0.87 3.75 -36.67
C ASP A 64 -1.44 3.99 -35.26
N LEU A 65 -1.92 2.94 -34.59
CA LEU A 65 -2.34 2.96 -33.19
C LEU A 65 -1.18 3.42 -32.28
N PHE A 66 -0.02 2.76 -32.34
CA PHE A 66 1.15 3.18 -31.55
C PHE A 66 1.57 4.63 -31.82
N ARG A 67 1.50 5.11 -33.07
CA ARG A 67 1.80 6.50 -33.39
C ARG A 67 0.84 7.46 -32.68
N ASN A 68 -0.45 7.12 -32.59
CA ASN A 68 -1.45 7.92 -31.90
C ASN A 68 -1.28 7.84 -30.38
N LEU A 69 -1.04 6.66 -29.82
CA LEU A 69 -0.78 6.49 -28.38
C LEU A 69 0.40 7.34 -27.90
N ILE A 70 1.49 7.40 -28.68
CA ILE A 70 2.64 8.27 -28.37
C ILE A 70 2.26 9.75 -28.42
N LYS A 71 1.43 10.19 -29.38
CA LYS A 71 0.94 11.58 -29.43
C LYS A 71 0.07 11.92 -28.22
N TRP A 72 -0.65 10.94 -27.69
CA TRP A 72 -1.49 11.08 -26.51
C TRP A 72 -0.73 10.91 -25.18
N ASN A 73 0.60 10.89 -25.20
CA ASN A 73 1.46 10.75 -24.01
C ASN A 73 1.15 9.50 -23.18
N VAL A 74 0.91 8.36 -23.86
CA VAL A 74 0.84 7.07 -23.18
C VAL A 74 2.15 6.78 -22.44
N ASP A 75 2.07 6.20 -21.24
CA ASP A 75 3.22 5.71 -20.52
C ASP A 75 3.71 4.40 -21.16
N VAL A 76 4.82 4.48 -21.88
CA VAL A 76 5.45 3.35 -22.57
C VAL A 76 5.97 2.28 -21.60
N ASN A 77 6.17 2.63 -20.33
CA ASN A 77 6.68 1.75 -19.29
C ASN A 77 5.62 1.36 -18.25
N SER A 78 4.33 1.65 -18.51
CA SER A 78 3.24 1.19 -17.65
C SER A 78 3.29 -0.33 -17.47
N THR A 79 2.79 -0.86 -16.36
CA THR A 79 2.75 -2.31 -16.14
C THR A 79 1.33 -2.82 -15.97
N THR A 80 1.08 -4.06 -16.41
CA THR A 80 -0.17 -4.76 -16.10
C THR A 80 -0.31 -5.02 -14.59
N GLY A 81 -1.48 -5.51 -14.16
CA GLY A 81 -1.68 -6.00 -12.79
C GLY A 81 -0.71 -7.10 -12.35
N GLU A 82 -0.12 -7.84 -13.30
CA GLU A 82 0.90 -8.88 -13.08
C GLU A 82 2.35 -8.35 -13.21
N GLY A 83 2.51 -7.04 -13.41
CA GLY A 83 3.81 -6.40 -13.51
C GLY A 83 4.55 -6.62 -14.83
N TYR A 84 3.86 -6.95 -15.92
CA TYR A 84 4.45 -7.01 -17.27
C TYR A 84 4.35 -5.65 -17.96
N SER A 85 5.46 -5.14 -18.49
CA SER A 85 5.45 -3.94 -19.33
C SER A 85 4.97 -4.26 -20.76
N PRO A 86 4.57 -3.26 -21.56
CA PRO A 86 4.33 -3.43 -22.99
C PRO A 86 5.51 -4.08 -23.73
N LEU A 87 6.74 -3.78 -23.30
CA LEU A 87 7.93 -4.38 -23.90
C LEU A 87 8.04 -5.88 -23.58
N ASP A 88 7.68 -6.29 -22.36
CA ASP A 88 7.67 -7.70 -21.98
C ASP A 88 6.63 -8.49 -22.78
N ILE A 89 5.43 -7.92 -22.97
CA ILE A 89 4.35 -8.52 -23.77
C ILE A 89 4.77 -8.66 -25.24
N ALA A 90 5.38 -7.62 -25.81
CA ALA A 90 5.86 -7.67 -27.18
C ALA A 90 6.95 -8.73 -27.36
N VAL A 91 7.84 -8.89 -26.38
CA VAL A 91 8.93 -9.88 -26.42
C VAL A 91 8.41 -11.31 -26.25
N SER A 92 7.46 -11.57 -25.34
CA SER A 92 6.90 -12.91 -25.14
C SER A 92 6.12 -13.40 -26.36
N ASN A 93 5.45 -12.48 -27.07
CA ASN A 93 4.67 -12.77 -28.29
C ASN A 93 5.50 -12.72 -29.60
N ASP A 94 6.83 -12.68 -29.52
CA ASP A 94 7.78 -12.54 -30.65
C ASP A 94 7.46 -11.38 -31.60
N ARG A 95 7.02 -10.24 -31.06
CA ARG A 95 6.65 -9.04 -31.83
C ARG A 95 7.87 -8.16 -32.11
N LEU A 96 8.86 -8.68 -32.86
CA LEU A 96 10.14 -8.00 -33.09
C LEU A 96 10.04 -6.52 -33.52
N GLN A 97 9.09 -6.18 -34.41
CA GLN A 97 8.91 -4.81 -34.89
C GLN A 97 8.32 -3.89 -33.81
N THR A 98 7.37 -4.41 -33.02
CA THR A 98 6.80 -3.71 -31.87
C THR A 98 7.86 -3.50 -30.79
N THR A 99 8.67 -4.52 -30.49
CA THR A 99 9.82 -4.43 -29.57
C THR A 99 10.79 -3.34 -29.98
N LYS A 100 11.17 -3.28 -31.27
CA LYS A 100 12.03 -2.20 -31.81
C LYS A 100 11.39 -0.82 -31.65
N PHE A 101 10.09 -0.71 -31.91
CA PHE A 101 9.36 0.54 -31.79
C PHE A 101 9.33 1.03 -30.34
N LEU A 102 8.96 0.17 -29.40
CA LEU A 102 8.89 0.48 -27.97
C LEU A 102 10.25 0.96 -27.44
N ILE A 103 11.35 0.25 -27.72
CA ILE A 103 12.70 0.65 -27.29
C ILE A 103 13.07 2.02 -27.86
N LYS A 104 12.78 2.26 -29.14
CA LYS A 104 13.05 3.57 -29.78
C LYS A 104 12.29 4.71 -29.10
N HIS A 105 11.12 4.42 -28.53
CA HIS A 105 10.26 5.40 -27.87
C HIS A 105 10.39 5.38 -26.33
N GLY A 106 11.49 4.87 -25.79
CA GLY A 106 11.84 5.01 -24.37
C GLY A 106 11.40 3.86 -23.46
N ALA A 107 10.95 2.73 -24.03
CA ALA A 107 10.73 1.52 -23.26
C ALA A 107 12.06 1.02 -22.66
N GLN A 108 12.06 0.73 -21.36
CA GLN A 108 13.24 0.31 -20.62
C GLN A 108 13.30 -1.22 -20.56
N PRO A 109 14.18 -1.89 -21.33
CA PRO A 109 14.40 -3.32 -21.19
C PRO A 109 14.95 -3.65 -19.81
N THR A 110 14.47 -4.75 -19.25
CA THR A 110 14.94 -5.31 -17.97
C THR A 110 15.56 -6.68 -18.17
N ASP A 111 16.16 -7.23 -17.11
CA ASP A 111 16.59 -8.63 -17.13
C ASP A 111 15.40 -9.58 -17.31
N ARG A 112 14.22 -9.26 -16.75
CA ARG A 112 12.98 -10.02 -17.00
C ARG A 112 12.62 -10.04 -18.48
N THR A 113 12.77 -8.91 -19.16
CA THR A 113 12.54 -8.82 -20.61
C THR A 113 13.50 -9.73 -21.38
N LEU A 114 14.75 -9.84 -20.94
CA LEU A 114 15.73 -10.75 -21.54
C LEU A 114 15.40 -12.22 -21.24
N ASP A 115 15.00 -12.52 -20.00
CA ASP A 115 14.61 -13.87 -19.56
C ASP A 115 13.39 -14.36 -20.37
N LEU A 116 12.39 -13.50 -20.60
CA LEU A 116 11.24 -13.81 -21.46
C LEU A 116 11.66 -14.12 -22.90
N ALA A 117 12.60 -13.36 -23.46
CA ALA A 117 13.09 -13.65 -24.81
C ALA A 117 13.75 -15.04 -24.91
N GLN A 118 14.40 -15.49 -23.83
CA GLN A 118 15.05 -16.80 -23.75
C GLN A 118 14.04 -17.92 -23.49
N GLU A 119 13.12 -17.70 -22.56
CA GLU A 119 12.05 -18.64 -22.18
C GLU A 119 11.17 -19.00 -23.38
N PHE A 120 10.76 -18.00 -24.15
CA PHE A 120 9.92 -18.19 -25.33
C PHE A 120 10.73 -18.48 -26.62
N ASN A 121 12.07 -18.60 -26.52
CA ASN A 121 12.97 -18.90 -27.63
C ASN A 121 12.86 -17.90 -28.82
N ASN A 122 12.94 -16.61 -28.51
CA ASN A 122 12.81 -15.49 -29.46
C ASN A 122 14.19 -14.85 -29.75
N PRO A 123 15.05 -15.44 -30.60
CA PRO A 123 16.47 -15.05 -30.72
C PRO A 123 16.70 -13.64 -31.28
N SER A 124 15.80 -13.19 -32.15
CA SER A 124 15.86 -11.82 -32.70
C SER A 124 15.55 -10.77 -31.64
N CYS A 125 14.56 -11.04 -30.79
CA CYS A 125 14.22 -10.20 -29.64
C CYS A 125 15.35 -10.27 -28.59
N GLU A 126 15.87 -11.45 -28.27
CA GLU A 126 16.97 -11.62 -27.32
C GLU A 126 18.20 -10.80 -27.71
N LYS A 127 18.62 -10.86 -28.98
CA LYS A 127 19.74 -10.06 -29.50
C LYS A 127 19.48 -8.57 -29.33
N LEU A 128 18.28 -8.10 -29.67
CA LEU A 128 17.89 -6.70 -29.56
C LEU A 128 17.92 -6.21 -28.10
N ILE A 129 17.35 -6.99 -27.18
CA ILE A 129 17.30 -6.67 -25.75
C ILE A 129 18.72 -6.64 -25.16
N LYS A 130 19.60 -7.59 -25.52
CA LYS A 130 21.02 -7.56 -25.11
C LYS A 130 21.72 -6.26 -25.54
N THR A 131 21.49 -5.81 -26.77
CA THR A 131 22.07 -4.56 -27.27
C THR A 131 21.52 -3.35 -26.52
N ALA A 132 20.21 -3.30 -26.29
CA ALA A 132 19.57 -2.19 -25.59
C ALA A 132 20.01 -2.09 -24.12
N LEU A 133 20.12 -3.23 -23.41
CA LEU A 133 20.68 -3.29 -22.05
C LEU A 133 22.13 -2.79 -21.97
N ALA A 134 22.97 -3.13 -22.96
CA ALA A 134 24.35 -2.66 -23.01
C ALA A 134 24.42 -1.13 -23.20
N SER A 135 23.60 -0.58 -24.10
CA SER A 135 23.54 0.87 -24.36
C SER A 135 23.08 1.65 -23.12
N LEU A 136 22.10 1.15 -22.38
CA LEU A 136 21.66 1.74 -21.12
C LEU A 136 22.76 1.78 -20.06
N ALA A 137 23.58 0.72 -20.01
CA ALA A 137 24.68 0.65 -19.05
C ALA A 137 25.79 1.67 -19.34
N GLU A 138 26.07 1.97 -20.61
CA GLU A 138 27.10 2.94 -20.97
C GLU A 138 26.74 4.38 -20.58
N GLY A 139 25.46 4.75 -20.65
CA GLY A 139 24.97 6.09 -20.28
C GLY A 139 24.76 6.32 -18.79
N TYR A 140 24.85 5.29 -17.94
CA TYR A 140 24.55 5.40 -16.52
C TYR A 140 25.74 5.91 -15.70
N ASP A 141 25.52 6.91 -14.84
CA ASP A 141 26.58 7.50 -14.01
C ASP A 141 27.15 6.49 -12.99
N THR A 142 28.47 6.38 -12.95
CA THR A 142 29.16 5.39 -12.11
C THR A 142 29.02 5.70 -10.62
N ASP A 143 29.10 6.98 -10.23
CA ASP A 143 29.09 7.41 -8.84
C ASP A 143 27.67 7.29 -8.25
N ILE A 144 26.65 7.59 -9.06
CA ILE A 144 25.25 7.32 -8.72
C ILE A 144 25.04 5.81 -8.46
N LEU A 145 25.54 4.95 -9.36
CA LEU A 145 25.40 3.49 -9.23
C LEU A 145 26.08 2.95 -7.96
N VAL A 146 27.29 3.44 -7.64
CA VAL A 146 28.00 3.06 -6.40
C VAL A 146 27.18 3.43 -5.17
N ASN A 147 26.59 4.63 -5.14
CA ASN A 147 25.78 5.09 -4.02
C ASN A 147 24.47 4.29 -3.87
N GLU A 148 23.80 3.96 -4.97
CA GLU A 148 22.60 3.11 -4.94
C GLU A 148 22.89 1.69 -4.43
N LEU A 149 24.00 1.08 -4.88
CA LEU A 149 24.41 -0.24 -4.40
C LEU A 149 24.77 -0.23 -2.91
N LYS A 150 25.45 0.82 -2.42
CA LYS A 150 25.72 1.01 -0.99
C LYS A 150 24.44 1.15 -0.16
N LYS A 151 23.43 1.88 -0.65
CA LYS A 151 22.11 1.97 0.00
C LYS A 151 21.41 0.62 0.09
N LEU A 152 21.64 -0.27 -0.88
CA LEU A 152 21.13 -1.65 -0.86
C LEU A 152 21.97 -2.60 0.04
N GLY A 153 22.92 -2.07 0.82
CA GLY A 153 23.78 -2.84 1.71
C GLY A 153 24.91 -3.59 1.00
N LEU A 154 25.18 -3.26 -0.27
CA LEU A 154 26.22 -3.88 -1.08
C LEU A 154 27.47 -2.99 -1.09
N ASN A 155 28.65 -3.59 -1.00
CA ASN A 155 29.92 -2.89 -1.19
C ASN A 155 30.49 -3.24 -2.56
N PRO A 156 30.11 -2.52 -3.63
CA PRO A 156 30.66 -2.78 -4.96
C PRO A 156 32.16 -2.44 -4.98
N GLY A 157 32.94 -3.31 -5.62
CA GLY A 157 34.33 -3.02 -5.98
C GLY A 157 34.41 -1.98 -7.10
N PRO A 158 35.57 -1.83 -7.75
CA PRO A 158 35.74 -0.89 -8.85
C PRO A 158 34.76 -1.18 -10.00
N ILE A 159 33.87 -0.22 -10.28
CA ILE A 159 32.91 -0.32 -11.38
C ILE A 159 33.58 0.22 -12.66
N THR A 160 33.90 -0.68 -13.58
CA THR A 160 34.53 -0.37 -14.88
C THR A 160 33.49 -0.46 -16.00
N LYS A 161 33.84 -0.03 -17.23
CA LYS A 161 32.94 -0.14 -18.40
C LYS A 161 32.43 -1.59 -18.61
N THR A 162 33.26 -2.59 -18.34
CA THR A 162 32.91 -4.00 -18.53
C THR A 162 32.10 -4.59 -17.37
N THR A 163 32.25 -4.07 -16.14
CA THR A 163 31.51 -4.56 -14.96
C THR A 163 30.25 -3.74 -14.64
N LYS A 164 30.10 -2.53 -15.19
CA LYS A 164 28.92 -1.67 -14.99
C LYS A 164 27.59 -2.34 -15.40
N PRO A 165 27.48 -3.04 -16.54
CA PRO A 165 26.26 -3.79 -16.86
C PRO A 165 25.95 -4.84 -15.80
N LEU A 166 26.95 -5.56 -15.28
CA LEU A 166 26.77 -6.55 -14.22
C LEU A 166 26.25 -5.90 -12.93
N TYR A 167 26.79 -4.74 -12.53
CA TYR A 167 26.35 -4.03 -11.34
C TYR A 167 24.94 -3.43 -11.47
N LEU A 168 24.56 -2.96 -12.65
CA LEU A 168 23.18 -2.56 -12.94
C LEU A 168 22.23 -3.75 -12.89
N ARG A 169 22.62 -4.91 -13.45
CA ARG A 169 21.89 -6.18 -13.29
C ARG A 169 21.81 -6.60 -11.83
N TYR A 170 22.85 -6.41 -11.05
CA TYR A 170 22.86 -6.76 -9.63
C TYR A 170 21.93 -5.84 -8.83
N ARG A 171 21.93 -4.53 -9.13
CA ARG A 171 20.96 -3.57 -8.60
C ARG A 171 19.54 -3.97 -8.97
N GLU A 172 19.26 -4.21 -10.25
CA GLU A 172 17.92 -4.59 -10.71
C GLU A 172 17.50 -5.95 -10.17
N ARG A 173 18.38 -6.95 -10.07
CA ARG A 173 18.10 -8.21 -9.37
C ARG A 173 17.88 -8.03 -7.88
N HIS A 174 18.49 -7.03 -7.23
CA HIS A 174 18.20 -6.70 -5.84
C HIS A 174 16.92 -5.86 -5.70
N LYS A 175 16.54 -5.07 -6.71
CA LYS A 175 15.24 -4.39 -6.82
C LYS A 175 14.10 -5.33 -7.24
N LEU A 176 14.36 -6.35 -8.04
CA LEU A 176 13.48 -7.43 -8.48
C LEU A 176 13.49 -8.59 -7.50
N LYS A 177 14.55 -8.78 -6.71
CA LYS A 177 14.41 -9.47 -5.43
C LYS A 177 13.56 -8.60 -4.54
N ALA A 178 13.77 -7.28 -4.38
CA ALA A 178 12.79 -6.42 -3.69
C ALA A 178 11.38 -6.43 -4.33
N GLY A 179 11.26 -6.79 -5.62
CA GLY A 179 10.05 -6.84 -6.45
C GLY A 179 9.39 -8.22 -6.59
N SER A 180 10.10 -9.33 -6.41
CA SER A 180 9.57 -10.70 -6.20
C SER A 180 9.48 -11.01 -4.71
N ILE A 181 10.14 -10.19 -3.90
CA ILE A 181 9.74 -9.80 -2.56
C ILE A 181 8.49 -8.89 -2.66
N LEU A 182 7.77 -8.67 -3.78
CA LEU A 182 6.38 -8.19 -3.65
C LEU A 182 5.44 -9.28 -3.07
N THR A 183 5.84 -10.56 -3.11
CA THR A 183 5.21 -11.62 -2.30
C THR A 183 5.96 -11.88 -0.97
N ASN A 184 7.04 -11.15 -0.70
CA ASN A 184 7.86 -11.30 0.52
C ASN A 184 8.31 -9.97 1.18
N ILE A 185 7.67 -8.81 0.86
CA ILE A 185 7.66 -7.53 1.62
C ILE A 185 6.74 -7.81 2.82
N ASN A 186 6.98 -8.94 3.47
CA ASN A 186 6.22 -9.43 4.59
C ASN A 186 7.15 -10.20 5.51
N LYS A 187 8.33 -9.61 5.74
CA LYS A 187 8.86 -9.58 7.11
C LYS A 187 8.51 -8.29 7.85
N ASN A 188 7.83 -7.33 7.19
CA ASN A 188 7.40 -6.05 7.78
C ASN A 188 5.98 -5.61 7.41
N HIS A 189 5.24 -6.32 6.55
CA HIS A 189 3.83 -6.00 6.39
C HIS A 189 3.08 -6.64 7.56
N LYS A 190 2.23 -5.85 8.18
CA LYS A 190 1.56 -6.27 9.40
C LYS A 190 0.55 -7.33 8.97
N SER A 191 0.69 -8.55 9.50
CA SER A 191 -0.36 -9.55 9.37
C SER A 191 -1.38 -9.30 10.46
N TYR A 192 -2.63 -9.09 10.08
CA TYR A 192 -3.71 -8.83 11.03
C TYR A 192 -4.44 -10.13 11.40
N SER A 193 -5.45 -10.03 12.27
CA SER A 193 -6.32 -11.17 12.55
C SER A 193 -7.03 -11.65 11.26
N PRO A 194 -7.44 -12.92 11.17
CA PRO A 194 -8.16 -13.42 10.00
C PRO A 194 -9.42 -12.63 9.65
N GLU A 195 -10.12 -12.10 10.66
CA GLU A 195 -11.32 -11.29 10.49
C GLU A 195 -11.00 -9.92 9.87
N LEU A 196 -9.89 -9.30 10.29
CA LEU A 196 -9.43 -8.04 9.74
C LEU A 196 -8.83 -8.23 8.33
N GLU A 197 -8.06 -9.29 8.10
CA GLU A 197 -7.55 -9.63 6.77
C GLU A 197 -8.67 -9.94 5.76
N LEU A 198 -9.74 -10.61 6.21
CA LEU A 198 -10.91 -10.87 5.36
C LEU A 198 -11.66 -9.58 4.97
N LEU A 199 -11.61 -8.54 5.79
CA LEU A 199 -12.15 -7.23 5.43
C LEU A 199 -11.28 -6.54 4.39
N LEU A 200 -9.97 -6.65 4.54
CA LEU A 200 -8.98 -5.99 3.68
C LEU A 200 -8.85 -6.67 2.31
N SER A 201 -9.14 -7.96 2.20
CA SER A 201 -9.07 -8.71 0.93
C SER A 201 -10.21 -8.42 -0.04
N LYS A 202 -11.25 -7.70 0.39
CA LYS A 202 -12.43 -7.36 -0.43
C LYS A 202 -12.25 -6.06 -1.22
N HIS A 203 -11.17 -5.99 -1.99
CA HIS A 203 -10.86 -4.84 -2.84
C HIS A 203 -12.04 -4.48 -3.76
N GLY A 204 -12.31 -3.18 -3.91
CA GLY A 204 -13.37 -2.69 -4.78
C GLY A 204 -14.79 -2.90 -4.27
N THR A 205 -15.00 -3.45 -3.06
CA THR A 205 -16.35 -3.46 -2.45
C THR A 205 -16.62 -2.11 -1.77
N PRO A 206 -17.60 -1.32 -2.24
CA PRO A 206 -17.83 0.02 -1.70
C PRO A 206 -18.42 0.03 -0.29
N ASP A 207 -18.67 -1.14 0.32
CA ASP A 207 -19.46 -1.25 1.54
C ASP A 207 -18.76 -2.03 2.68
N LEU A 208 -17.50 -1.70 2.94
CA LEU A 208 -16.82 -2.02 4.21
C LEU A 208 -17.71 -1.67 5.42
N ALA A 209 -18.44 -0.55 5.32
CA ALA A 209 -19.34 -0.07 6.34
C ALA A 209 -20.42 -1.11 6.68
N SER A 210 -21.14 -1.67 5.70
CA SER A 210 -22.19 -2.67 6.00
C SER A 210 -21.65 -4.00 6.51
N ILE A 211 -20.44 -4.40 6.11
CA ILE A 211 -19.83 -5.60 6.66
C ILE A 211 -19.56 -5.39 8.15
N LEU A 212 -19.10 -4.20 8.53
CA LEU A 212 -18.79 -3.84 9.90
C LEU A 212 -20.04 -3.56 10.75
N LEU A 213 -21.17 -3.13 10.14
CA LEU A 213 -22.46 -3.04 10.83
C LEU A 213 -22.88 -4.38 11.47
N LYS A 214 -22.43 -5.52 10.92
CA LYS A 214 -22.68 -6.85 11.52
C LYS A 214 -22.03 -7.01 12.90
N TYR A 215 -21.01 -6.22 13.21
CA TYR A 215 -20.28 -6.26 14.47
C TYR A 215 -20.78 -5.24 15.50
N ASP A 216 -21.71 -4.35 15.14
CA ASP A 216 -22.24 -3.32 16.06
C ASP A 216 -22.88 -3.96 17.30
N SER A 217 -23.55 -5.11 17.15
CA SER A 217 -24.12 -5.86 18.28
C SER A 217 -23.09 -6.30 19.33
N LEU A 218 -21.81 -6.44 18.95
CA LEU A 218 -20.74 -6.73 19.90
C LEU A 218 -20.39 -5.49 20.72
N GLU A 219 -20.37 -4.31 20.09
CA GLU A 219 -20.13 -3.05 20.80
C GLU A 219 -21.27 -2.74 21.79
N ASP A 220 -22.51 -3.03 21.41
CA ASP A 220 -23.67 -2.92 22.31
C ASP A 220 -23.54 -3.84 23.53
N GLN A 221 -23.14 -5.10 23.31
CA GLN A 221 -22.87 -6.06 24.40
C GLN A 221 -21.75 -5.57 25.33
N LEU A 222 -20.66 -5.01 24.78
CA LEU A 222 -19.58 -4.41 25.58
C LEU A 222 -20.10 -3.30 26.49
N THR A 223 -20.85 -2.39 25.88
CA THR A 223 -21.38 -1.20 26.53
C THR A 223 -22.37 -1.58 27.63
N LEU A 224 -23.32 -2.47 27.33
CA LEU A 224 -24.32 -2.96 28.29
C LEU A 224 -23.69 -3.73 29.45
N HIS A 225 -22.69 -4.57 29.18
CA HIS A 225 -21.97 -5.31 30.23
C HIS A 225 -21.33 -4.37 31.25
N PHE A 226 -20.66 -3.31 30.81
CA PHE A 226 -20.01 -2.37 31.73
C PHE A 226 -20.95 -1.32 32.31
N GLN A 227 -22.13 -1.10 31.75
CA GLN A 227 -23.18 -0.29 32.37
C GLN A 227 -23.89 -1.05 33.51
N SER A 228 -24.19 -2.33 33.32
CA SER A 228 -25.01 -3.14 34.25
C SER A 228 -24.25 -3.67 35.46
N LYS A 229 -22.92 -3.84 35.36
CA LYS A 229 -22.13 -4.55 36.37
C LYS A 229 -21.82 -3.75 37.64
N HIS A 230 -22.05 -2.44 37.63
CA HIS A 230 -21.76 -1.61 38.79
C HIS A 230 -23.05 -1.19 39.52
N HIS A 231 -23.17 -1.52 40.81
CA HIS A 231 -24.27 -1.05 41.67
C HIS A 231 -24.26 0.50 41.86
N LEU A 232 -23.12 1.14 41.58
CA LEU A 232 -22.92 2.59 41.55
C LEU A 232 -22.19 2.96 40.24
N PRO A 233 -22.56 4.02 39.51
CA PRO A 233 -21.97 4.33 38.23
C PRO A 233 -20.46 4.56 38.34
N ALA A 234 -19.66 3.73 37.66
CA ALA A 234 -18.22 3.91 37.58
C ALA A 234 -17.89 5.24 36.88
N PRO A 235 -16.82 5.95 37.30
CA PRO A 235 -16.44 7.23 36.70
C PRO A 235 -16.07 7.06 35.22
N LYS A 236 -16.73 7.84 34.36
CA LYS A 236 -16.56 7.84 32.90
C LYS A 236 -15.48 8.82 32.44
N THR A 237 -14.26 8.66 32.97
CA THR A 237 -13.12 9.58 32.75
C THR A 237 -12.07 9.03 31.78
N CYS A 238 -12.33 7.86 31.20
CA CYS A 238 -11.38 7.15 30.36
C CYS A 238 -11.77 7.24 28.88
N PHE A 239 -10.81 6.94 28.02
CA PHE A 239 -10.96 6.84 26.57
C PHE A 239 -9.92 5.87 26.01
N THR A 240 -10.00 5.55 24.73
CA THR A 240 -8.95 4.78 24.04
C THR A 240 -8.20 5.70 23.09
N TYR A 241 -6.89 5.55 22.96
CA TYR A 241 -6.09 6.36 22.04
C TYR A 241 -5.12 5.50 21.25
N LEU A 242 -4.74 6.01 20.10
CA LEU A 242 -3.82 5.37 19.17
C LEU A 242 -2.67 6.33 18.87
N LEU A 243 -1.46 5.80 18.76
CA LEU A 243 -0.32 6.52 18.21
C LEU A 243 -0.03 6.01 16.81
N LEU A 244 0.01 6.94 15.85
CA LEU A 244 0.20 6.64 14.44
C LEU A 244 1.49 7.25 13.91
N ASN A 245 2.12 6.53 12.98
CA ASN A 245 3.30 6.97 12.25
C ASN A 245 2.90 7.88 11.07
N SER A 246 3.25 9.16 11.13
CA SER A 246 2.94 10.12 10.04
C SER A 246 3.62 9.81 8.71
N GLN A 247 4.76 9.10 8.72
CA GLN A 247 5.44 8.64 7.50
C GLN A 247 4.59 7.65 6.70
N VAL A 248 3.69 6.93 7.38
CA VAL A 248 2.78 5.95 6.77
C VAL A 248 1.46 6.62 6.39
N THR A 249 0.90 7.50 7.24
CA THR A 249 -0.37 8.18 6.94
C THR A 249 -0.23 9.14 5.75
N GLN A 250 0.88 9.91 5.70
CA GLN A 250 1.22 10.87 4.65
C GLN A 250 0.06 11.80 4.27
N GLY A 251 -0.57 12.48 5.24
CA GLY A 251 -1.72 13.31 4.95
C GLY A 251 -2.97 12.49 4.67
N LEU A 252 -3.20 11.38 5.38
CA LEU A 252 -4.25 10.40 5.04
C LEU A 252 -5.64 11.05 4.83
N PRO A 253 -6.09 11.99 5.69
CA PRO A 253 -7.35 12.71 5.49
C PRO A 253 -7.41 13.53 4.19
N LYS A 254 -6.29 14.05 3.70
CA LYS A 254 -6.25 14.85 2.46
C LYS A 254 -6.35 13.97 1.22
N ARG A 255 -5.76 12.78 1.25
CA ARG A 255 -5.71 11.84 0.12
C ARG A 255 -6.87 10.84 0.09
N GLN A 256 -7.79 10.87 1.06
CA GLN A 256 -8.88 9.90 1.17
C GLN A 256 -9.77 9.78 -0.08
N HIS A 257 -9.92 10.86 -0.86
CA HIS A 257 -10.81 10.91 -2.02
C HIS A 257 -10.24 10.23 -3.28
N VAL A 258 -8.93 9.96 -3.32
CA VAL A 258 -8.25 9.28 -4.43
C VAL A 258 -7.83 7.85 -4.08
N MET A 259 -8.24 7.33 -2.92
CA MET A 259 -7.84 6.02 -2.43
C MET A 259 -9.02 5.04 -2.45
N ASP A 260 -8.72 3.78 -2.80
CA ASP A 260 -9.61 2.65 -2.53
C ASP A 260 -9.88 2.54 -1.01
N PRO A 261 -11.15 2.33 -0.58
CA PRO A 261 -11.51 2.20 0.82
C PRO A 261 -10.71 1.14 1.61
N CYS A 262 -10.41 -0.02 1.01
CA CYS A 262 -9.60 -1.06 1.66
C CYS A 262 -8.15 -0.60 1.81
N ALA A 263 -7.57 0.01 0.77
CA ALA A 263 -6.22 0.59 0.83
C ALA A 263 -6.10 1.75 1.83
N LEU A 264 -7.14 2.59 1.94
CA LEU A 264 -7.26 3.66 2.91
C LEU A 264 -7.25 3.09 4.34
N PHE A 265 -8.05 2.04 4.58
CA PHE A 265 -8.11 1.38 5.87
C PHE A 265 -6.79 0.65 6.19
N ARG A 266 -6.20 -0.07 5.23
CA ARG A 266 -4.88 -0.72 5.38
C ARG A 266 -3.83 0.29 5.80
N THR A 267 -3.74 1.43 5.10
CA THR A 267 -2.74 2.47 5.42
C THR A 267 -2.91 2.99 6.85
N PHE A 268 -4.15 3.22 7.29
CA PHE A 268 -4.41 3.64 8.66
C PHE A 268 -3.95 2.58 9.68
N LEU A 269 -4.30 1.31 9.46
CA LEU A 269 -3.90 0.19 10.32
C LEU A 269 -2.36 0.07 10.37
N ASP A 270 -1.71 0.19 9.21
CA ASP A 270 -0.26 0.09 9.09
C ASP A 270 0.45 1.20 9.87
N ALA A 271 -0.16 2.38 9.92
CA ALA A 271 0.36 3.52 10.66
C ALA A 271 0.25 3.34 12.19
N VAL A 272 -0.75 2.60 12.70
CA VAL A 272 -0.95 2.40 14.15
C VAL A 272 0.19 1.56 14.72
N PHE A 273 0.98 2.12 15.64
CA PHE A 273 2.05 1.39 16.32
C PHE A 273 1.82 1.23 17.83
N TYR A 274 0.75 1.83 18.37
CA TYR A 274 0.38 1.69 19.78
C TYR A 274 -1.12 1.94 19.95
N VAL A 275 -1.75 1.17 20.84
CA VAL A 275 -3.15 1.36 21.29
C VAL A 275 -3.16 1.37 22.81
N GLY A 276 -3.88 2.27 23.45
CA GLY A 276 -3.93 2.29 24.91
C GLY A 276 -5.13 2.96 25.53
N LYS A 277 -5.40 2.62 26.78
CA LYS A 277 -6.34 3.32 27.66
C LYS A 277 -5.78 4.65 28.13
N GLY A 278 -6.47 5.74 27.80
CA GLY A 278 -6.16 7.12 28.17
C GLY A 278 -6.94 7.60 29.40
N THR A 279 -6.34 8.53 30.13
CA THR A 279 -6.96 9.34 31.20
C THR A 279 -6.30 10.71 31.18
N ASN A 280 -7.05 11.81 31.18
CA ASN A 280 -6.49 13.17 31.14
C ASN A 280 -5.43 13.33 30.00
N ALA A 281 -4.26 13.92 30.29
CA ALA A 281 -3.18 14.17 29.34
C ALA A 281 -2.30 12.94 28.99
N ARG A 282 -2.70 11.73 29.41
CA ARG A 282 -1.90 10.50 29.26
C ARG A 282 -1.36 10.21 27.85
N PRO A 283 -2.06 10.51 26.73
CA PRO A 283 -1.50 10.26 25.40
C PRO A 283 -0.21 11.05 25.12
N TYR A 284 -0.07 12.25 25.69
CA TYR A 284 1.14 13.08 25.57
C TYR A 284 2.27 12.64 26.51
N ALA A 285 1.99 11.83 27.52
CA ALA A 285 3.01 11.38 28.47
C ALA A 285 4.14 10.59 27.78
N HIS A 286 3.81 9.80 26.75
CA HIS A 286 4.80 9.06 25.96
C HIS A 286 5.67 9.98 25.10
N LEU A 287 5.09 11.07 24.60
CA LEU A 287 5.82 12.09 23.86
C LEU A 287 6.75 12.87 24.80
N HIS A 288 6.28 13.29 25.98
CA HIS A 288 7.13 13.96 26.96
C HIS A 288 8.27 13.06 27.45
N GLU A 289 8.02 11.77 27.68
CA GLU A 289 9.08 10.80 28.02
C GLU A 289 10.14 10.74 26.91
N ALA A 290 9.72 10.64 25.64
CA ALA A 290 10.64 10.65 24.50
C ALA A 290 11.41 11.97 24.41
N LYS A 291 10.76 13.12 24.62
CA LYS A 291 11.42 14.43 24.58
C LYS A 291 12.51 14.55 25.64
N VAL A 292 12.22 14.12 26.87
CA VAL A 292 13.22 14.07 27.95
C VAL A 292 14.38 13.15 27.59
N CYS A 293 14.12 11.99 26.96
CA CYS A 293 15.18 11.12 26.47
C CYS A 293 16.06 11.78 25.41
N LEU A 294 15.46 12.54 24.48
CA LEU A 294 16.17 13.26 23.42
C LEU A 294 17.05 14.38 24.01
N GLU A 295 16.48 15.26 24.83
CA GLU A 295 17.19 16.41 25.41
C GLU A 295 18.35 16.00 26.33
N LYS A 296 18.16 14.92 27.08
CA LYS A 296 19.14 14.43 28.06
C LYS A 296 20.03 13.30 27.52
N ASN A 297 19.92 12.96 26.23
CA ASN A 297 20.62 11.82 25.62
C ASN A 297 20.48 10.50 26.41
N LEU A 298 19.28 10.23 26.94
CA LEU A 298 19.00 9.02 27.72
C LEU A 298 18.53 7.89 26.81
N ARG A 299 18.85 6.65 27.19
CA ARG A 299 18.34 5.46 26.51
C ARG A 299 16.83 5.29 26.77
N PRO A 300 16.01 5.00 25.74
CA PRO A 300 14.58 4.77 25.91
C PRO A 300 14.32 3.48 26.71
N LYS A 301 13.40 3.55 27.67
CA LYS A 301 13.06 2.44 28.57
C LYS A 301 12.16 1.38 27.93
N ASN A 302 11.28 1.81 27.02
CA ASN A 302 10.26 0.96 26.40
C ASN A 302 10.26 1.14 24.88
N GLU A 303 9.62 0.20 24.18
CA GLU A 303 9.65 0.15 22.71
C GLU A 303 8.89 1.30 22.06
N LYS A 304 7.76 1.72 22.64
CA LYS A 304 7.02 2.90 22.15
C LYS A 304 7.84 4.18 22.18
N THR A 305 8.60 4.44 23.25
CA THR A 305 9.48 5.62 23.34
C THR A 305 10.60 5.55 22.31
N ARG A 306 11.18 4.35 22.12
CA ARG A 306 12.18 4.11 21.07
C ARG A 306 11.62 4.39 19.68
N LYS A 307 10.37 3.97 19.40
CA LYS A 307 9.71 4.21 18.13
C LYS A 307 9.44 5.70 17.91
N ILE A 308 8.95 6.42 18.92
CA ILE A 308 8.73 7.87 18.87
C ILE A 308 10.05 8.60 18.55
N LEU A 309 11.13 8.30 19.27
CA LEU A 309 12.45 8.88 19.02
C LEU A 309 12.96 8.60 17.60
N SER A 310 12.80 7.36 17.11
CA SER A 310 13.16 7.00 15.73
C SER A 310 12.42 7.86 14.72
N LEU A 311 11.11 8.06 14.89
CA LEU A 311 10.33 8.90 13.97
C LEU A 311 10.81 10.34 13.99
N TRP A 312 11.05 10.92 15.17
CA TRP A 312 11.55 12.29 15.27
C TRP A 312 12.94 12.48 14.66
N ASN A 313 13.83 11.49 14.80
CA ASN A 313 15.16 11.52 14.16
C ASN A 313 15.05 11.52 12.63
N ASP A 314 14.02 10.87 12.08
CA ASP A 314 13.71 10.84 10.65
C ASP A 314 12.86 12.06 10.20
N ASN A 315 12.73 13.10 11.04
CA ASN A 315 11.86 14.26 10.83
C ASN A 315 10.39 13.91 10.57
N CYS A 316 9.94 12.77 11.08
CA CYS A 316 8.56 12.31 11.01
C CYS A 316 7.86 12.52 12.36
N GLY A 317 6.66 13.09 12.33
CA GLY A 317 5.87 13.33 13.54
C GLY A 317 5.07 12.11 14.00
N VAL A 318 4.56 12.19 15.23
CA VAL A 318 3.64 11.19 15.79
C VAL A 318 2.24 11.79 15.83
N ILE A 319 1.26 11.07 15.30
CA ILE A 319 -0.15 11.48 15.38
C ILE A 319 -0.77 10.82 16.61
N CYS A 320 -1.39 11.62 17.46
CA CYS A 320 -2.09 11.16 18.66
C CYS A 320 -3.60 11.22 18.44
N LEU A 321 -4.22 10.07 18.16
CA LEU A 321 -5.65 9.97 17.90
C LEU A 321 -6.40 9.54 19.17
N SER A 322 -7.33 10.38 19.65
CA SER A 322 -8.20 10.04 20.78
C SER A 322 -9.56 9.55 20.31
N ALA A 323 -9.91 8.32 20.64
CA ALA A 323 -11.16 7.66 20.26
C ALA A 323 -11.98 7.21 21.48
N PHE A 324 -13.30 7.02 21.29
CA PHE A 324 -14.21 6.43 22.30
C PHE A 324 -14.10 7.06 23.70
N ARG A 325 -14.45 8.34 23.81
CA ARG A 325 -14.38 9.12 25.06
C ARG A 325 -15.55 8.81 26.01
N ASN A 326 -15.41 9.21 27.28
CA ASN A 326 -16.43 9.14 28.32
C ASN A 326 -16.85 7.70 28.67
N VAL A 327 -15.87 6.80 28.79
CA VAL A 327 -16.08 5.39 29.15
C VAL A 327 -15.43 5.06 30.50
N SER A 328 -15.86 3.95 31.12
CA SER A 328 -15.21 3.44 32.33
C SER A 328 -13.80 2.92 32.03
N SER A 329 -12.99 2.70 33.07
CA SER A 329 -11.64 2.15 32.88
C SER A 329 -11.69 0.74 32.28
N GLU A 330 -12.65 -0.07 32.72
CA GLU A 330 -12.84 -1.45 32.30
C GLU A 330 -13.33 -1.56 30.86
N GLU A 331 -14.22 -0.65 30.44
CA GLU A 331 -14.67 -0.58 29.06
C GLU A 331 -13.54 -0.13 28.13
N ALA A 332 -12.78 0.90 28.51
CA ALA A 332 -11.62 1.35 27.74
C ALA A 332 -10.57 0.24 27.55
N LEU A 333 -10.32 -0.56 28.60
CA LEU A 333 -9.45 -1.74 28.52
C LEU A 333 -10.03 -2.83 27.62
N GLY A 334 -11.36 -3.03 27.63
CA GLY A 334 -12.04 -3.94 26.72
C GLY A 334 -11.89 -3.54 25.25
N ARG A 335 -12.07 -2.24 24.96
CA ARG A 335 -11.85 -1.66 23.62
C ARG A 335 -10.39 -1.78 23.17
N GLU A 336 -9.45 -1.45 24.05
CA GLU A 336 -8.01 -1.62 23.82
C GLU A 336 -7.67 -3.07 23.45
N SER A 337 -8.11 -4.03 24.27
CA SER A 337 -7.84 -5.45 24.03
C SER A 337 -8.46 -5.97 22.73
N ALA A 338 -9.68 -5.54 22.38
CA ALA A 338 -10.32 -5.87 21.12
C ALA A 338 -9.52 -5.34 19.92
N MET A 339 -9.13 -4.06 19.95
CA MET A 339 -8.32 -3.46 18.89
C MET A 339 -6.95 -4.12 18.74
N ILE A 340 -6.27 -4.45 19.85
CA ILE A 340 -5.01 -5.22 19.81
C ILE A 340 -5.25 -6.63 19.26
N SER A 341 -6.38 -7.27 19.57
CA SER A 341 -6.72 -8.60 19.02
C SER A 341 -6.84 -8.57 17.49
N ALA A 342 -7.39 -7.49 16.93
CA ALA A 342 -7.50 -7.32 15.48
C ALA A 342 -6.14 -6.95 14.83
N LEU A 343 -5.41 -6.00 15.44
CA LEU A 343 -4.10 -5.56 14.95
C LEU A 343 -3.00 -6.59 15.14
N ARG A 344 -3.18 -7.51 16.10
CA ARG A 344 -2.18 -8.40 16.68
C ARG A 344 -1.04 -7.66 17.40
N LEU A 345 -0.56 -8.27 18.50
CA LEU A 345 0.44 -7.65 19.36
C LEU A 345 1.80 -7.48 18.67
N ASP A 346 2.17 -8.41 17.79
CA ASP A 346 3.42 -8.39 17.02
C ASP A 346 3.56 -7.19 16.08
N ASN A 347 2.45 -6.49 15.80
CA ASN A 347 2.43 -5.28 14.97
C ASN A 347 2.49 -3.98 15.79
N LEU A 348 2.55 -4.07 17.12
CA LEU A 348 2.44 -2.95 18.04
C LEU A 348 3.63 -2.88 19.00
N THR A 349 3.89 -1.69 19.52
CA THR A 349 4.88 -1.44 20.58
C THR A 349 4.32 -1.64 21.99
N ASN A 350 3.09 -2.19 22.07
CA ASN A 350 2.46 -2.59 23.32
C ASN A 350 3.23 -3.75 23.95
N GLU A 351 3.54 -3.69 25.24
CA GLU A 351 4.22 -4.78 25.94
C GLU A 351 3.27 -5.96 26.26
N ILE A 352 1.97 -5.67 26.38
CA ILE A 352 0.93 -6.63 26.75
C ILE A 352 -0.29 -6.35 25.86
N ALA A 353 -1.02 -7.39 25.44
CA ALA A 353 -2.23 -7.29 24.61
C ALA A 353 -3.47 -6.68 25.32
N GLY A 354 -3.25 -5.80 26.29
CA GLY A 354 -4.19 -5.48 27.34
C GLY A 354 -4.24 -6.61 28.38
N ALA A 355 -4.71 -6.33 29.60
CA ALA A 355 -4.88 -7.36 30.62
C ALA A 355 -5.82 -8.46 30.07
N SER A 356 -5.24 -9.58 29.66
CA SER A 356 -5.97 -10.77 29.19
C SER A 356 -7.02 -11.07 30.25
N THR A 357 -8.30 -10.92 29.87
CA THR A 357 -9.43 -10.89 30.80
C THR A 357 -9.28 -9.86 31.92
N THR A 358 -9.88 -8.67 31.74
CA THR A 358 -10.34 -7.89 32.90
C THR A 358 -11.03 -8.86 33.85
N ARG A 359 -10.75 -8.78 35.16
CA ARG A 359 -11.48 -9.59 36.17
C ARG A 359 -12.98 -9.38 35.95
N GLY A 360 -13.64 -10.36 35.34
CA GLY A 360 -15.04 -10.31 34.88
C GLY A 360 -15.33 -9.48 33.62
N GLY A 361 -14.43 -9.45 32.64
CA GLY A 361 -14.74 -9.05 31.27
C GLY A 361 -15.69 -10.01 30.57
N LEU A 362 -16.17 -9.63 29.38
CA LEU A 362 -17.01 -10.50 28.55
C LEU A 362 -16.26 -11.78 28.17
N LYS A 363 -16.94 -12.93 28.26
CA LYS A 363 -16.42 -14.26 27.90
C LYS A 363 -16.38 -14.47 26.38
N TRP A 364 -15.82 -13.52 25.64
CA TRP A 364 -15.67 -13.63 24.21
C TRP A 364 -14.43 -14.43 23.82
N GLY A 365 -14.55 -15.24 22.77
CA GLY A 365 -13.43 -15.87 22.10
C GLY A 365 -12.62 -14.86 21.24
N GLU A 366 -11.45 -15.28 20.77
CA GLU A 366 -10.54 -14.43 19.97
C GLU A 366 -11.22 -13.86 18.72
N LYS A 367 -12.00 -14.68 18.00
CA LYS A 367 -12.77 -14.26 16.84
C LYS A 367 -13.68 -13.06 17.13
N GLN A 368 -14.47 -13.12 18.20
CA GLN A 368 -15.40 -12.03 18.56
C GLN A 368 -14.65 -10.75 18.96
N ARG A 369 -13.53 -10.89 19.68
CA ARG A 369 -12.68 -9.74 20.05
C ARG A 369 -12.07 -9.08 18.82
N ALA A 370 -11.59 -9.88 17.88
CA ALA A 370 -11.05 -9.40 16.61
C ALA A 370 -12.11 -8.75 15.70
N GLN A 371 -13.33 -9.28 15.65
CA GLN A 371 -14.46 -8.67 14.95
C GLN A 371 -14.81 -7.30 15.52
N LEU A 372 -14.97 -7.21 16.84
CA LEU A 372 -15.20 -5.93 17.51
C LEU A 372 -14.02 -4.98 17.27
N GLY A 373 -12.78 -5.45 17.42
CA GLY A 373 -11.57 -4.67 17.18
C GLY A 373 -11.52 -4.09 15.78
N SER A 374 -11.90 -4.86 14.77
CA SER A 374 -11.96 -4.43 13.37
C SER A 374 -12.98 -3.29 13.18
N SER A 375 -14.15 -3.39 13.79
CA SER A 375 -15.17 -2.31 13.76
C SER A 375 -14.69 -1.06 14.48
N LEU A 376 -14.08 -1.20 15.66
CA LEU A 376 -13.52 -0.08 16.41
C LEU A 376 -12.40 0.62 15.64
N LEU A 377 -11.51 -0.12 14.98
CA LEU A 377 -10.44 0.45 14.16
C LEU A 377 -10.98 1.22 12.96
N PHE A 378 -12.01 0.71 12.30
CA PHE A 378 -12.65 1.43 11.20
C PHE A 378 -13.35 2.71 11.68
N ARG A 379 -14.01 2.67 12.85
CA ARG A 379 -14.56 3.88 13.48
C ARG A 379 -13.45 4.87 13.85
N ALA A 380 -12.31 4.39 14.34
CA ALA A 380 -11.13 5.22 14.63
C ALA A 380 -10.57 5.86 13.35
N LEU A 381 -10.51 5.13 12.23
CA LEU A 381 -10.18 5.71 10.91
C LEU A 381 -11.14 6.85 10.58
N ARG A 382 -12.46 6.66 10.70
CA ARG A 382 -13.43 7.72 10.40
C ARG A 382 -13.25 8.96 11.28
N ILE A 383 -12.95 8.76 12.57
CA ILE A 383 -12.61 9.87 13.48
C ILE A 383 -11.36 10.58 12.96
N HIS A 384 -10.29 9.86 12.64
CA HIS A 384 -9.05 10.43 12.10
C HIS A 384 -9.26 11.23 10.80
N LEU A 385 -10.06 10.70 9.86
CA LEU A 385 -10.39 11.40 8.63
C LEU A 385 -11.19 12.69 8.87
N SER A 386 -12.04 12.70 9.91
CA SER A 386 -12.85 13.86 10.28
C SER A 386 -12.11 14.92 11.09
N GLU A 387 -11.27 14.53 12.06
CA GLU A 387 -10.47 15.44 12.89
C GLU A 387 -9.26 15.99 12.13
N GLY A 388 -8.86 15.32 11.04
CA GLY A 388 -7.65 15.62 10.30
C GLY A 388 -6.41 14.97 10.94
N GLU A 389 -5.24 15.29 10.39
CA GLU A 389 -3.97 14.85 10.96
C GLU A 389 -3.06 16.02 11.31
N ARG A 390 -2.42 15.92 12.47
CA ARG A 390 -1.36 16.82 12.92
C ARG A 390 -0.21 15.99 13.46
N PRO A 391 0.86 15.77 12.67
CA PRO A 391 2.07 15.12 13.15
C PRO A 391 2.75 15.98 14.22
N LEU A 392 3.01 15.43 15.41
CA LEU A 392 3.71 16.11 16.50
C LEU A 392 5.20 15.76 16.45
N LEU A 393 6.04 16.78 16.27
CA LEU A 393 7.50 16.67 16.39
C LEU A 393 7.95 16.95 17.83
N HIS A 394 9.22 16.66 18.12
CA HIS A 394 9.83 16.97 19.42
C HIS A 394 9.73 18.45 19.82
N THR A 395 9.62 19.36 18.84
CA THR A 395 9.44 20.82 19.06
C THR A 395 8.02 21.21 19.45
N ASP A 396 7.02 20.36 19.18
CA ASP A 396 5.60 20.63 19.43
C ASP A 396 5.11 20.11 20.80
N VAL A 397 5.93 19.28 21.44
CA VAL A 397 5.72 18.61 22.74
C VAL A 397 6.49 19.35 23.80
#